data_AF-A0A8I1ZM01-F1
#
_entry.id   AF-A0A8I1ZM01-F1
#
_cell.length_a   1.000
_cell.length_b   1.000
_cell.length_c   1.000
_cell.angle_alpha   90.00
_cell.angle_beta   90.00
_cell.angle_gamma   90.00
#
_symmetry.space_group_name_H-M   'P 1'
#
loop_
_entity.id
_entity.type
_entity.pdbx_description
1 polymer ?
#
loop_
_entity_poly.entity_id
_entity_poly.type
_entity_poly.pdbx_seq_one_letter_code
_entity_poly.pdbx_strand_id
1 'polypeptide(L)' 'MAIHRGRSRKPLYVSAVGCTLDHAAQSILSMYGPYRIPALLKLADRHARAGA' A
#
# COMPACT_ATOMS: atom_id res chain seq x y z
N MET A 1 -6.17 2.75 10.01
CA MET A 1 -4.92 2.56 10.78
C MET A 1 -3.75 3.19 10.05
N ALA A 2 -2.85 3.87 10.75
CA ALA A 2 -1.62 4.42 10.18
C ALA A 2 -0.49 3.37 10.24
N ILE A 3 0.20 3.12 9.13
CA ILE A 3 1.37 2.23 9.06
C ILE A 3 2.57 2.95 8.43
N HIS A 4 3.77 2.57 8.85
CA HIS A 4 5.02 3.09 8.28
C HIS A 4 5.65 2.02 7.41
N ARG A 5 6.28 2.44 6.31
CA ARG A 5 6.97 1.51 5.41
C ARG A 5 8.12 2.14 4.67
N GLY A 6 9.09 1.30 4.35
CA GLY A 6 10.32 1.72 3.70
C GLY A 6 11.04 2.74 4.57
N ARG A 7 11.67 3.72 3.92
CA ARG A 7 12.37 4.82 4.61
C ARG A 7 11.49 6.06 4.83
N SER A 8 10.16 5.96 4.63
CA SER A 8 9.26 7.10 4.70
C SER A 8 8.83 7.40 6.13
N ARG A 9 9.01 8.67 6.56
CA ARG A 9 8.44 9.21 7.82
C ARG A 9 6.95 9.55 7.70
N LYS A 10 6.42 9.64 6.48
CA LYS A 10 4.99 9.85 6.25
C LYS A 10 4.28 8.49 6.32
N PRO A 11 3.25 8.32 7.16
CA PRO A 11 2.49 7.08 7.24
C PRO A 11 1.64 6.86 5.98
N LEU A 12 1.25 5.60 5.78
CA LEU A 12 0.19 5.20 4.87
C LEU A 12 -1.04 4.84 5.71
N TYR A 13 -2.17 5.44 5.39
CA TYR A 13 -3.42 5.17 6.09
C TYR A 13 -4.17 4.05 5.37
N VAL A 14 -4.47 2.99 6.11
CA VAL A 14 -5.18 1.80 5.62
C VAL A 14 -6.57 1.74 6.24
N SER A 15 -7.58 1.50 5.42
CA SER A 15 -8.91 1.02 5.80
C SER A 15 -9.12 -0.37 5.19
N ALA A 16 -10.15 -1.09 5.65
CA ALA A 16 -10.44 -2.44 5.19
C ALA A 16 -11.94 -2.60 4.91
N VAL A 17 -12.25 -3.41 3.90
CA VAL A 17 -13.60 -3.87 3.57
C VAL A 17 -13.51 -5.35 3.21
N GLY A 18 -14.42 -6.18 3.73
CA GLY A 18 -14.40 -7.63 3.49
C GLY A 18 -13.25 -8.41 4.17
N CYS A 19 -12.42 -7.76 4.99
CA CYS A 19 -11.40 -8.39 5.82
C CYS A 19 -11.13 -7.55 7.08
N THR A 20 -10.33 -8.08 8.01
CA THR A 20 -9.92 -7.34 9.21
C THR A 20 -8.89 -6.27 8.88
N LEU A 21 -8.84 -5.23 9.71
CA LEU A 21 -7.90 -4.11 9.52
C LEU A 21 -6.44 -4.53 9.68
N ASP A 22 -6.16 -5.48 10.58
CA ASP A 22 -4.84 -6.08 10.78
C ASP A 22 -4.38 -6.86 9.53
N HIS A 23 -5.25 -7.71 8.96
CA HIS A 23 -4.94 -8.47 7.77
C HIS A 23 -4.66 -7.54 6.58
N ALA A 24 -5.51 -6.53 6.36
CA ALA A 24 -5.27 -5.53 5.33
C ALA A 24 -3.92 -4.83 5.50
N ALA A 25 -3.57 -4.44 6.72
CA ALA A 25 -2.30 -3.79 6.99
C ALA A 25 -1.09 -4.71 6.82
N GLN A 26 -1.18 -5.96 7.28
CA GLN A 26 -0.12 -6.95 7.12
C GLN A 26 0.13 -7.25 5.63
N SER A 27 -0.94 -7.34 4.83
CA SER A 27 -0.85 -7.47 3.38
C SER A 27 -0.13 -6.28 2.74
N ILE A 28 -0.38 -5.04 3.19
CA ILE A 28 0.32 -3.86 2.67
C ILE A 28 1.78 -3.80 3.13
N LEU A 29 2.08 -4.24 4.36
CA LEU A 29 3.44 -4.27 4.92
C LEU A 29 4.32 -5.31 4.23
N SER A 30 3.77 -6.45 3.83
CA SER A 30 4.50 -7.54 3.16
C SER A 30 4.77 -7.26 1.67
N MET A 31 4.10 -6.28 1.06
CA MET A 31 4.32 -5.97 -0.36
C MET A 31 5.72 -5.41 -0.64
N TYR A 32 6.29 -5.88 -1.76
CA TYR A 32 7.63 -5.51 -2.20
C TYR A 32 7.86 -4.01 -2.40
N GLY A 33 9.06 -3.57 -2.03
CA GLY A 33 9.64 -2.28 -2.37
C GLY A 33 10.03 -1.41 -1.16
N PRO A 34 11.05 -0.55 -1.29
CA PRO A 34 11.61 0.22 -0.16
C PRO A 34 10.90 1.56 0.10
N TYR A 35 9.74 1.80 -0.53
CA TYR A 35 9.05 3.09 -0.51
C TYR A 35 7.74 3.04 0.31
N ARG A 36 7.17 4.23 0.57
CA ARG A 36 5.88 4.38 1.27
C ARG A 36 4.74 3.66 0.55
N ILE A 37 4.67 3.80 -0.77
CA ILE A 37 3.68 3.14 -1.64
C ILE A 37 4.32 1.86 -2.19
N PRO A 38 3.64 0.70 -2.15
CA PRO A 38 4.18 -0.54 -2.70
C PRO A 38 4.46 -0.43 -4.19
N ALA A 39 5.44 -1.18 -4.66
CA ALA A 39 5.75 -1.23 -6.09
C ALA A 39 4.52 -1.66 -6.91
N LEU A 40 3.79 -2.67 -6.42
CA LEU A 40 2.58 -3.19 -7.08
C LEU A 40 1.48 -2.12 -7.21
N LEU A 41 1.18 -1.35 -6.16
CA LEU A 41 0.15 -0.30 -6.24
C LEU A 41 0.60 0.88 -7.11
N LYS A 42 1.90 1.21 -7.13
CA LYS A 42 2.44 2.22 -8.05
C LYS A 42 2.28 1.77 -9.50
N LEU A 43 2.46 0.48 -9.77
CA LEU A 43 2.23 -0.10 -11.10
C LEU A 43 0.74 -0.03 -11.47
N ALA A 44 -0.15 -0.41 -10.56
CA ALA A 44 -1.59 -0.34 -10.77
C ALA A 44 -2.08 1.09 -11.06
N ASP A 45 -1.63 2.10 -10.29
CA ASP A 45 -1.94 3.51 -10.55
C ASP A 45 -1.49 3.96 -11.95
N ARG A 46 -0.29 3.54 -12.38
CA ARG A 46 0.21 3.83 -13.72
C ARG A 46 -0.70 3.24 -14.80
N HIS A 47 -1.09 1.96 -14.67
CA HIS A 47 -1.96 1.31 -15.65
C HIS A 47 -3.36 1.94 -15.70
N ALA A 48 -3.94 2.26 -14.54
CA ALA A 48 -5.25 2.90 -14.47
C ALA A 48 -5.26 4.27 -15.18
N ARG A 49 -4.14 5.01 -15.15
CA ARG A 49 -4.00 6.31 -15.83
C ARG A 49 -3.62 6.21 -17.30
N ALA A 50 -2.94 5.14 -17.69
CA ALA A 50 -2.42 4.97 -19.04
C ALA A 50 -3.53 4.66 -20.07
N GLY A 51 -4.77 4.39 -19.63
CA GLY A 51 -5.89 4.10 -20.53
C GLY A 51 -5.61 2.86 -21.37
N ALA A 52 -5.73 1.68 -20.75
CA ALA A 52 -5.90 0.44 -21.49
C ALA A 52 -7.34 0.34 -22.00
#